data_AF-A0A6M1SUY1-F1
#
_entry.id   AF-A0A6M1SUY1-F1
#
_cell.length_a   1.000
_cell.length_b   1.000
_cell.length_c   1.000
_cell.angle_alpha   90.00
_cell.angle_beta   90.00
_cell.angle_gamma   90.00
#
_symmetry.space_group_name_H-M   'P 1'
#
loop_
_entity.id
_entity.type
_entity.pdbx_description
1 polymer ?
#
loop_
_entity_poly.entity_id
_entity_poly.type
_entity_poly.pdbx_seq_one_letter_code
_entity_poly.pdbx_strand_id
1 'polypeptide(L)'
;MIRQIFETYQPAAVIYLVAKSLVDCSIDGSGEFIQAIIVGAHNMLGFARERDIKHFIFASFSSVYGTNKNVSWSEDDHELKPISLYASTKVSGDLMGHVYS
;
A
#
# COMPACT_ATOMS: atom_id res chain seq x y z
N MET A 1 -7.73 -6.44 -18.04
CA MET A 1 -8.70 -6.71 -16.95
C MET A 1 -9.04 -5.44 -16.16
N ILE A 2 -8.13 -4.82 -15.39
CA ILE A 2 -8.49 -3.68 -14.51
C ILE A 2 -9.04 -2.45 -15.27
N ARG A 3 -8.45 -2.08 -16.43
CA ARG A 3 -8.95 -0.97 -17.28
C ARG A 3 -10.43 -1.15 -17.65
N GLN A 4 -10.80 -2.35 -18.08
CA GLN A 4 -12.18 -2.68 -18.45
C GLN A 4 -13.13 -2.58 -17.25
N ILE A 5 -12.69 -2.94 -16.03
CA ILE A 5 -13.51 -2.79 -14.82
C ILE A 5 -13.79 -1.30 -14.54
N PHE A 6 -12.78 -0.45 -14.64
CA PHE A 6 -12.94 0.99 -14.42
C PHE A 6 -13.81 1.65 -15.50
N GLU A 7 -13.73 1.18 -16.74
CA GLU A 7 -14.56 1.67 -17.84
C GLU A 7 -16.03 1.27 -17.70
N THR A 8 -16.28 0.02 -17.31
CA THR A 8 -17.63 -0.53 -17.17
C THR A 8 -18.34 0.03 -15.94
N TYR A 9 -17.65 0.10 -14.79
CA TYR A 9 -18.29 0.39 -13.50
C TYR A 9 -18.07 1.80 -12.99
N GLN A 10 -17.05 2.52 -13.49
CA GLN A 10 -16.75 3.92 -13.15
C GLN A 10 -16.82 4.19 -11.63
N PRO A 11 -15.99 3.50 -10.83
CA PRO A 11 -16.10 3.56 -9.38
C PRO A 11 -15.80 4.97 -8.85
N ALA A 12 -16.62 5.44 -7.91
CA ALA A 12 -16.39 6.72 -7.23
C ALA A 12 -15.25 6.67 -6.20
N ALA A 13 -14.85 5.46 -5.77
CA ALA A 13 -13.79 5.24 -4.80
C ALA A 13 -13.08 3.90 -5.06
N VAL A 14 -11.81 3.82 -4.66
CA VAL A 14 -10.99 2.60 -4.71
C VAL A 14 -10.52 2.27 -3.31
N ILE A 15 -10.73 1.03 -2.87
CA ILE A 15 -10.18 0.50 -1.62
C ILE A 15 -9.19 -0.60 -1.99
N TYR A 16 -7.91 -0.34 -1.73
CA TYR A 16 -6.82 -1.22 -2.10
C TYR A 16 -6.40 -2.13 -0.94
N LEU A 17 -7.05 -3.30 -0.88
CA LEU A 17 -6.85 -4.31 0.15
C LEU A 17 -5.89 -5.39 -0.35
N VAL A 18 -4.58 -5.16 -0.18
CA VAL A 18 -3.59 -6.23 -0.45
C VAL A 18 -3.34 -6.99 0.84
N ALA A 19 -3.97 -8.15 0.93
CA ALA A 19 -3.74 -9.14 1.97
C ALA A 19 -3.00 -10.33 1.36
N LYS A 20 -1.72 -10.47 1.70
CA LYS A 20 -0.99 -11.72 1.53
C LYS A 20 -0.48 -12.15 2.90
N SER A 21 -0.63 -13.45 3.18
CA SER A 21 -0.34 -14.05 4.49
C SER A 21 1.08 -13.72 4.96
N LEU A 22 1.21 -13.31 6.23
CA LEU A 22 2.48 -12.98 6.89
C LEU A 22 3.45 -14.17 7.00
N VAL A 23 2.98 -15.39 6.66
CA VAL A 23 3.73 -16.64 6.82
C VAL A 23 4.97 -16.70 5.92
N ASP A 24 4.96 -16.00 4.78
CA ASP A 24 6.05 -16.03 3.79
C ASP A 24 6.86 -14.73 3.69
N CYS A 25 6.93 -13.94 4.78
CA CYS A 25 7.72 -12.69 4.81
C CYS A 25 9.26 -12.90 4.74
N SER A 26 9.74 -14.08 4.33
CA SER A 26 11.16 -14.32 4.07
C SER A 26 11.62 -13.47 2.89
N ILE A 27 12.90 -13.10 2.90
CA ILE A 27 13.49 -12.27 1.84
C ILE A 27 13.44 -13.00 0.49
N ASP A 28 13.55 -14.33 0.50
CA ASP A 28 13.67 -15.18 -0.70
C ASP A 28 12.36 -15.35 -1.49
N GLY A 29 11.19 -15.03 -0.91
CA GLY A 29 9.86 -15.09 -1.56
C GLY A 29 9.26 -13.72 -1.89
N SER A 30 10.05 -12.65 -1.81
CA SER A 30 9.52 -11.30 -1.65
C SER A 30 9.01 -10.58 -2.90
N GLY A 31 9.35 -11.09 -4.09
CA GLY A 31 8.98 -10.47 -5.37
C GLY A 31 7.47 -10.31 -5.54
N GLU A 32 6.67 -11.22 -4.97
CA GLU A 32 5.22 -11.14 -5.02
C GLU A 32 4.66 -9.98 -4.19
N PHE A 33 5.30 -9.62 -3.07
CA PHE A 33 4.90 -8.43 -2.30
C PHE A 33 5.22 -7.15 -3.06
N ILE A 34 6.37 -7.09 -3.74
CA ILE A 34 6.74 -5.94 -4.58
C ILE A 34 5.72 -5.78 -5.71
N GLN A 35 5.38 -6.87 -6.39
CA GLN A 35 4.40 -6.84 -7.48
C GLN A 35 3.01 -6.45 -6.97
N ALA A 36 2.53 -7.10 -5.90
CA ALA A 36 1.19 -6.85 -5.39
C ALA A 36 1.08 -5.48 -4.74
N ILE A 37 2.04 -5.03 -3.95
CA ILE A 37 1.90 -3.79 -3.16
C ILE A 37 2.45 -2.60 -3.93
N ILE A 38 3.71 -2.65 -4.37
CA ILE A 38 4.36 -1.49 -4.99
C ILE A 38 3.83 -1.27 -6.41
N VAL A 39 4.00 -2.26 -7.29
CA VAL A 39 3.58 -2.15 -8.69
C VAL A 39 2.06 -2.05 -8.78
N GLY A 40 1.35 -2.86 -7.99
CA GLY A 40 -0.10 -2.82 -7.89
C GLY A 40 -0.65 -1.46 -7.43
N ALA A 41 -0.13 -0.89 -6.35
CA ALA A 41 -0.57 0.43 -5.88
C ALA A 41 -0.23 1.54 -6.89
N HIS A 42 0.98 1.52 -7.47
CA HIS A 42 1.36 2.49 -8.51
C HIS A 42 0.36 2.50 -9.68
N ASN A 43 0.00 1.32 -10.18
CA ASN A 43 -0.96 1.19 -11.26
C ASN A 43 -2.35 1.70 -10.85
N MET A 44 -2.83 1.30 -9.68
CA MET A 44 -4.17 1.66 -9.20
C MET A 44 -4.31 3.16 -8.88
N LEU A 45 -3.26 3.78 -8.32
CA LEU A 45 -3.19 5.23 -8.12
C LEU A 45 -3.14 5.97 -9.46
N GLY A 46 -2.39 5.45 -10.44
CA GLY A 46 -2.39 5.96 -11.81
C GLY A 46 -3.78 5.94 -12.44
N PHE A 47 -4.51 4.83 -12.30
CA PHE A 47 -5.89 4.71 -12.77
C PHE A 47 -6.86 5.66 -12.08
N ALA A 48 -6.77 5.76 -10.75
CA ALA A 48 -7.59 6.69 -9.99
C ALA A 48 -7.38 8.12 -10.48
N ARG A 49 -6.13 8.53 -10.71
CA ARG A 49 -5.79 9.84 -11.27
C ARG A 49 -6.30 10.03 -12.69
N GLU A 50 -6.09 9.07 -13.58
CA GLU A 50 -6.56 9.13 -14.99
C GLU A 50 -8.09 9.30 -15.09
N ARG A 51 -8.84 8.80 -14.09
CA ARG A 51 -10.30 8.80 -14.07
C ARG A 51 -10.91 9.79 -13.08
N ASP A 52 -10.09 10.69 -12.52
CA ASP A 52 -10.49 11.71 -11.54
C ASP A 52 -11.18 11.15 -10.28
N ILE A 53 -10.82 9.93 -9.86
CA ILE A 53 -11.35 9.29 -8.66
C ILE A 53 -10.66 9.92 -7.44
N LYS A 54 -11.43 10.65 -6.62
CA LYS A 54 -10.92 11.40 -5.47
C LYS A 54 -10.70 10.58 -4.21
N HIS A 55 -11.33 9.41 -4.12
CA HIS A 55 -11.28 8.59 -2.92
C HIS A 55 -10.46 7.32 -3.18
N PHE A 56 -9.25 7.30 -2.66
CA PHE A 56 -8.38 6.12 -2.69
C PHE A 56 -7.95 5.77 -1.27
N ILE A 57 -8.28 4.56 -0.83
CA ILE A 57 -7.93 4.06 0.50
C ILE A 57 -6.92 2.94 0.32
N PHE A 58 -5.70 3.15 0.80
CA PHE A 58 -4.67 2.11 0.87
C PHE A 58 -4.69 1.46 2.26
N ALA A 59 -4.81 0.13 2.34
CA ALA A 59 -4.76 -0.56 3.61
C ALA A 59 -3.31 -0.82 4.07
N SER A 60 -2.84 0.06 4.96
CA SER A 60 -1.58 -0.09 5.71
C SER A 60 -1.76 -0.88 7.00
N PHE A 61 -0.65 -1.17 7.67
CA PHE A 61 -0.60 -1.99 8.88
C PHE A 61 0.44 -1.44 9.86
N SER A 62 0.25 -1.66 11.17
CA SER A 62 1.18 -1.21 12.21
C SER A 62 2.59 -1.81 12.12
N SER A 63 2.81 -2.82 11.28
CA SER A 63 4.14 -3.37 11.01
C SER A 63 5.11 -2.34 10.40
N VAL A 64 4.61 -1.23 9.87
CA VAL A 64 5.43 -0.09 9.39
C VAL A 64 6.25 0.55 10.51
N TYR A 65 5.76 0.56 11.75
CA TYR A 65 6.50 1.06 12.91
C TYR A 65 7.62 0.11 13.33
N GLY A 66 7.42 -1.21 13.16
CA GLY A 66 8.40 -2.26 13.38
C GLY A 66 9.12 -2.17 14.74
N THR A 67 10.38 -1.76 14.74
CA THR A 67 11.20 -1.64 15.99
C THR A 67 11.24 -0.24 16.58
N ASN A 68 10.32 0.65 16.18
CA ASN A 68 10.17 1.95 16.80
C ASN A 68 9.86 1.79 18.31
N LYS A 69 10.66 2.48 19.13
CA LYS A 69 10.63 2.41 20.60
C LYS A 69 9.63 3.38 21.24
N ASN A 70 9.07 4.31 20.47
CA ASN A 70 8.09 5.30 20.92
C ASN A 70 6.71 4.65 21.05
N VAL A 71 6.58 3.71 21.98
CA VAL A 71 5.31 3.05 22.29
C VAL A 71 4.59 3.87 23.37
N SER A 72 3.30 4.18 23.25
CA SER A 72 2.34 3.85 22.18
C SER A 72 2.63 4.60 20.87
N TRP A 73 2.65 3.89 19.74
CA TRP A 73 2.86 4.50 18.42
C TRP A 73 1.76 5.49 18.07
N SER A 74 2.13 6.54 17.34
CA SER A 74 1.27 7.64 16.90
C SER A 74 1.43 7.86 15.40
N GLU A 75 0.37 8.27 14.72
CA GLU A 75 0.40 8.67 13.31
C GLU A 75 1.27 9.91 13.05
N ASP A 76 1.51 10.72 14.09
CA ASP A 76 2.45 11.86 14.05
C ASP A 76 3.91 11.41 14.24
N ASP A 77 4.15 10.15 14.58
CA ASP A 77 5.50 9.59 14.65
C ASP A 77 5.96 9.11 13.26
N HIS A 78 6.88 9.88 12.67
CA HIS A 78 7.45 9.60 11.36
C HIS A 78 8.67 8.67 11.41
N GLU A 79 9.09 8.19 12.59
CA GLU A 79 10.20 7.25 12.74
C GLU A 79 9.77 5.80 12.40
N LEU A 80 9.59 5.52 11.11
CA LEU A 80 9.25 4.18 10.63
C LEU A 80 10.48 3.26 10.60
N LYS A 81 10.39 2.10 11.26
CA LYS A 81 11.47 1.10 11.35
C LYS A 81 11.00 -0.30 10.95
N PRO A 82 10.59 -0.51 9.69
CA PRO A 82 10.09 -1.81 9.23
C PRO A 82 11.17 -2.89 9.38
N ILE A 83 10.76 -4.07 9.85
CA ILE A 83 11.66 -5.21 10.09
C ILE A 83 11.56 -6.32 9.04
N SER A 84 10.75 -6.13 8.01
CA SER A 84 10.56 -7.09 6.92
C SER A 84 10.35 -6.36 5.60
N LEU A 85 10.65 -7.04 4.50
CA LEU A 85 10.40 -6.47 3.17
C LEU A 85 8.91 -6.20 2.94
N TYR A 86 8.03 -7.06 3.47
CA TYR A 86 6.59 -6.80 3.48
C TYR A 86 6.27 -5.45 4.15
N ALA A 87 6.78 -5.20 5.35
CA ALA A 87 6.57 -3.92 6.04
C ALA A 87 7.14 -2.74 5.25
N SER A 88 8.33 -2.88 4.66
CA SER A 88 8.92 -1.84 3.80
C SER A 88 8.07 -1.54 2.56
N THR A 89 7.44 -2.56 1.95
CA THR A 89 6.52 -2.31 0.82
C THR A 89 5.26 -1.55 1.24
N LYS A 90 4.78 -1.75 2.49
CA LYS A 90 3.65 -0.99 3.04
C LYS A 90 4.01 0.46 3.32
N VAL A 91 5.19 0.73 3.89
CA VAL A 91 5.72 2.10 4.02
C VAL A 91 5.76 2.79 2.65
N SER A 92 6.27 2.11 1.63
CA SER A 92 6.29 2.65 0.26
C SER A 92 4.88 2.94 -0.26
N GLY A 93 3.91 2.07 0.03
CA GLY A 93 2.49 2.27 -0.30
C GLY A 93 1.91 3.55 0.31
N ASP A 94 2.16 3.77 1.59
CA ASP A 94 1.70 4.96 2.32
C ASP A 94 2.29 6.25 1.73
N LEU A 95 3.60 6.25 1.47
CA LEU A 95 4.29 7.40 0.86
C LEU A 95 3.83 7.65 -0.57
N MET A 96 3.56 6.60 -1.36
CA MET A 96 2.96 6.77 -2.69
C MET A 96 1.57 7.40 -2.59
N GLY A 97 0.72 6.95 -1.66
CA GLY A 97 -0.59 7.56 -1.43
C GLY A 97 -0.49 9.04 -1.10
N HIS A 98 0.45 9.41 -0.22
CA HIS A 98 0.71 10.81 0.13
C HIS A 98 1.09 11.68 -1.07
N VAL A 99 1.92 11.19 -1.99
CA VAL A 99 2.32 11.92 -3.20
C VAL A 99 1.14 12.16 -4.17
N TYR A 100 0.14 11.29 -4.16
CA TYR A 100 -1.05 11.41 -5.00
C TYR A 100 -2.21 12.17 -4.33
N SER A 101 -2.06 12.56 -3.06
CA SER A 101 -3.07 13.27 -2.27
C SER A 101 -3.08 14.77 -2.51
#